data_AF-A0A2L0QVF9-F1
#
_entry.id   AF-A0A2L0QVF9-F1
#
_cell.length_a   1.000
_cell.length_b   1.000
_cell.length_c   1.000
_cell.angle_alpha   90.00
_cell.angle_beta   90.00
_cell.angle_gamma   90.00
#
_symmetry.space_group_name_H-M   'P 1'
#
loop_
_entity.id
_entity.type
_entity.pdbx_description
1 polymer ?
#
loop_
_entity_poly.entity_id
_entity_poly.type
_entity_poly.pdbx_seq_one_letter_code
_entity_poly.pdbx_strand_id
1 'polypeptide(L)'
;MDTPSRGYAEGSENAEWPFGDSFRSHGDLAAHLHQVGRRHARRALKLYTSMDEFEMLDAAFSVGSAVELLAKSLLASVSPTLLLSATPDVGSILKFSGATAPGFNRPDAVTVKSLDAGKSIERLKQLKMAPPWLPADNAVFWVRNGSAHMGVVDQNTLRSAVRPMVRFAEFVRRHYGRPADRWWGAELDELAHGIARAEVEQSEEIVHAKIAAAKLRLRELRESLPASSAETILKAMSGRSRTFIEHDEDQKCPACGYTGKAIGVILEYGIDADHYDGGVTYYSRMGVTHFECSVCDLELTDELEVMAAGLPTEIDYVDEDYEPEPWPE
;
A
#
# COMPACT_ATOMS: atom_id res chain seq x y z
N MET A 1 39.70 -25.78 21.98
CA MET A 1 38.55 -26.16 21.15
C MET A 1 38.52 -25.17 20.01
N ASP A 2 39.15 -25.55 18.91
CA ASP A 2 39.26 -24.71 17.73
C ASP A 2 37.90 -24.59 17.05
N THR A 3 37.50 -23.35 16.79
CA THR A 3 36.33 -23.03 15.99
C THR A 3 36.59 -23.50 14.56
N PRO A 4 35.70 -24.30 13.95
CA PRO A 4 35.94 -24.76 12.59
C PRO A 4 35.87 -23.54 11.65
N SER A 5 36.97 -23.26 10.95
CA SER A 5 37.00 -22.28 9.88
C SER A 5 36.00 -22.71 8.81
N ARG A 6 34.92 -21.93 8.64
CA ARG A 6 34.01 -22.07 7.51
C ARG A 6 34.81 -21.80 6.23
N GLY A 7 35.17 -22.86 5.52
CA GLY A 7 35.75 -22.75 4.19
C GLY A 7 34.72 -22.14 3.25
N TYR A 8 34.98 -20.93 2.79
CA TYR A 8 34.24 -20.32 1.69
C TYR A 8 34.65 -21.04 0.41
N ALA A 9 33.68 -21.63 -0.30
CA ALA A 9 33.92 -22.24 -1.59
C ALA A 9 34.17 -21.11 -2.62
N GLU A 10 35.34 -21.13 -3.24
CA GLU A 10 35.68 -20.24 -4.36
C GLU A 10 34.78 -20.56 -5.56
N GLY A 11 34.08 -19.55 -6.10
CA GLY A 11 33.43 -19.67 -7.40
C GLY A 11 32.03 -19.06 -7.59
N SER A 12 31.54 -18.16 -6.73
CA SER A 12 30.59 -17.08 -7.10
C SER A 12 30.45 -16.07 -5.95
N GLU A 13 31.34 -15.08 -5.87
CA GLU A 13 31.55 -14.16 -4.74
C GLU A 13 30.47 -13.07 -4.55
N ASN A 14 29.20 -13.37 -4.80
CA ASN A 14 28.10 -12.40 -4.84
C ASN A 14 27.35 -12.33 -3.50
N ALA A 15 27.42 -11.19 -2.80
CA ALA A 15 26.64 -10.80 -1.60
C ALA A 15 25.63 -11.84 -1.05
N GLU A 16 26.14 -12.89 -0.41
CA GLU A 16 25.36 -14.07 -0.03
C GLU A 16 24.56 -13.88 1.28
N TRP A 17 23.31 -14.33 1.31
CA TRP A 17 22.43 -14.25 2.48
C TRP A 17 22.41 -15.58 3.25
N PRO A 18 22.72 -15.61 4.56
CA PRO A 18 22.70 -16.83 5.35
C PRO A 18 21.29 -17.35 5.52
N PHE A 19 21.13 -18.67 5.41
CA PHE A 19 19.87 -19.38 5.58
C PHE A 19 20.12 -20.77 6.16
N GLY A 20 19.92 -20.91 7.48
CA GLY A 20 20.28 -22.12 8.21
C GLY A 20 21.77 -22.44 8.03
N ASP A 21 22.06 -23.63 7.50
CA ASP A 21 23.42 -24.08 7.20
C ASP A 21 23.88 -23.77 5.75
N SER A 22 23.11 -22.97 5.02
CA SER A 22 23.34 -22.65 3.60
C SER A 22 23.33 -21.14 3.34
N PHE A 23 23.66 -20.76 2.10
CA PHE A 23 23.62 -19.38 1.63
C PHE A 23 22.70 -19.23 0.41
N ARG A 24 22.14 -18.04 0.22
CA ARG A 24 21.33 -17.64 -0.94
C ARG A 24 22.03 -16.51 -1.69
N SER A 25 21.95 -16.53 -3.01
CA SER A 25 22.55 -15.47 -3.81
C SER A 25 21.80 -14.15 -3.60
N HIS A 26 22.46 -13.03 -3.92
CA HIS A 26 21.83 -11.71 -3.85
C HIS A 26 20.57 -11.61 -4.73
N GLY A 27 20.58 -12.23 -5.91
CA GLY A 27 19.44 -12.26 -6.82
C GLY A 27 18.24 -13.08 -6.31
N ASP A 28 18.48 -14.03 -5.39
CA ASP A 28 17.42 -14.85 -4.81
C ASP A 28 16.66 -14.16 -3.67
N LEU A 29 17.11 -12.97 -3.23
CA LEU A 29 16.57 -12.30 -2.05
C LEU A 29 15.05 -12.04 -2.15
N ALA A 30 14.58 -11.55 -3.30
CA ALA A 30 13.16 -11.27 -3.52
C ALA A 30 12.31 -12.55 -3.40
N ALA A 31 12.71 -13.62 -4.09
CA ALA A 31 12.02 -14.90 -4.05
C ALA A 31 12.05 -15.51 -2.63
N HIS A 32 13.16 -15.35 -1.91
CA HIS A 32 13.27 -15.81 -0.54
C HIS A 32 12.33 -15.06 0.40
N LEU A 33 12.34 -13.72 0.37
CA LEU A 33 11.44 -12.87 1.15
C LEU A 33 9.97 -13.20 0.85
N HIS A 34 9.63 -13.41 -0.43
CA HIS A 34 8.29 -13.83 -0.85
C HIS A 34 7.90 -15.17 -0.22
N GLN A 35 8.79 -16.16 -0.26
CA GLN A 35 8.53 -17.49 0.30
C GLN A 35 8.32 -17.44 1.81
N VAL A 36 9.13 -16.67 2.54
CA VAL A 36 9.02 -16.53 4.00
C VAL A 36 7.77 -15.72 4.36
N GLY A 37 7.51 -14.61 3.68
CA GLY A 37 6.29 -13.82 3.86
C GLY A 37 5.01 -14.63 3.62
N ARG A 38 4.98 -15.47 2.57
CA ARG A 38 3.90 -16.42 2.32
C ARG A 38 3.69 -17.40 3.47
N ARG A 39 4.77 -17.93 4.06
CA ARG A 39 4.66 -18.85 5.20
C ARG A 39 4.05 -18.16 6.42
N HIS A 40 4.45 -16.92 6.70
CA HIS A 40 3.83 -16.13 7.77
C HIS A 40 2.36 -15.81 7.48
N ALA A 41 2.01 -15.44 6.25
CA ALA A 41 0.62 -15.17 5.87
C ALA A 41 -0.27 -16.40 6.15
N ARG A 42 0.17 -17.58 5.72
CA ARG A 42 -0.52 -18.85 5.98
C ARG A 42 -0.60 -19.18 7.46
N ARG A 43 0.47 -18.94 8.23
CA ARG A 43 0.50 -19.19 9.68
C ARG A 43 -0.50 -18.29 10.41
N ALA A 44 -0.50 -17.00 10.11
CA ALA A 44 -1.45 -16.05 10.66
C ALA A 44 -2.89 -16.46 10.32
N LEU A 45 -3.18 -16.76 9.05
CA LEU A 45 -4.52 -17.15 8.61
C LEU A 45 -4.98 -18.48 9.21
N LYS A 46 -4.07 -19.41 9.51
CA LYS A 46 -4.41 -20.68 10.17
C LYS A 46 -4.75 -20.48 11.65
N LEU A 47 -4.06 -19.57 12.34
CA LEU A 47 -4.05 -19.50 13.81
C LEU A 47 -4.86 -18.33 14.40
N TYR A 48 -5.31 -17.35 13.59
CA TYR A 48 -5.95 -16.14 14.12
C TYR A 48 -7.27 -16.34 14.88
N THR A 49 -7.91 -17.50 14.73
CA THR A 49 -9.11 -17.88 15.48
C THR A 49 -8.81 -18.82 16.64
N SER A 50 -7.54 -19.16 16.89
CA SER A 50 -7.17 -20.00 18.01
C SER A 50 -7.56 -19.33 19.33
N MET A 51 -7.84 -20.17 20.33
CA MET A 51 -8.06 -19.76 21.71
C MET A 51 -6.84 -20.08 22.58
N ASP A 52 -5.82 -20.76 22.02
CA ASP A 52 -4.54 -20.97 22.69
C ASP A 52 -3.70 -19.68 22.63
N GLU A 53 -3.16 -19.28 23.78
CA GLU A 53 -2.43 -18.02 23.93
C GLU A 53 -1.17 -17.97 23.06
N PHE A 54 -0.41 -19.06 23.00
CA PHE A 54 0.83 -19.11 22.22
C PHE A 54 0.55 -19.15 20.72
N GLU A 55 -0.48 -19.87 20.29
CA GLU A 55 -0.92 -19.83 18.89
C GLU A 55 -1.43 -18.44 18.48
N MET A 56 -2.13 -17.73 19.38
CA MET A 56 -2.53 -16.34 19.14
C MET A 56 -1.32 -15.40 19.03
N LEU A 57 -0.32 -15.54 19.91
CA LEU A 57 0.93 -14.77 19.83
C LEU A 57 1.67 -15.04 18.53
N ASP A 58 1.73 -16.30 18.10
CA ASP A 58 2.33 -16.71 16.83
C ASP A 58 1.58 -16.13 15.62
N ALA A 59 0.25 -16.11 15.67
CA ALA A 59 -0.58 -15.49 14.64
C ALA A 59 -0.32 -13.98 14.58
N ALA A 60 -0.27 -13.32 15.74
CA ALA A 60 -0.02 -11.89 15.88
C ALA A 60 1.38 -11.48 15.42
N PHE A 61 2.40 -12.28 15.71
CA PHE A 61 3.73 -12.06 15.15
C PHE A 61 3.72 -12.24 13.63
N SER A 62 3.01 -13.26 13.15
CA SER A 62 3.00 -13.62 11.75
C SER A 62 2.22 -12.64 10.87
N VAL A 63 1.16 -11.99 11.38
CA VAL A 63 0.33 -11.09 10.56
C VAL A 63 1.13 -9.90 10.02
N GLY A 64 1.86 -9.18 10.88
CA GLY A 64 2.70 -8.06 10.42
C GLY A 64 3.99 -8.52 9.74
N SER A 65 4.57 -9.65 10.16
CA SER A 65 5.76 -10.21 9.50
C SER A 65 5.47 -10.63 8.06
N ALA A 66 4.27 -11.15 7.79
CA ALA A 66 3.82 -11.47 6.45
C ALA A 66 3.82 -10.22 5.56
N VAL A 67 3.13 -9.16 5.99
CA VAL A 67 3.04 -7.90 5.23
C VAL A 67 4.43 -7.30 4.99
N GLU A 68 5.26 -7.22 6.03
CA GLU A 68 6.62 -6.67 5.91
C GLU A 68 7.47 -7.45 4.90
N LEU A 69 7.54 -8.77 5.03
CA LEU A 69 8.38 -9.60 4.17
C LEU A 69 7.87 -9.63 2.73
N LEU A 70 6.55 -9.64 2.53
CA LEU A 70 5.95 -9.55 1.21
C LEU A 70 6.20 -8.17 0.59
N ALA A 71 6.11 -7.09 1.37
CA ALA A 71 6.41 -5.75 0.89
C ALA A 71 7.88 -5.62 0.47
N LYS A 72 8.80 -6.10 1.32
CA LYS A 72 10.22 -6.18 1.01
C LYS A 72 10.50 -7.06 -0.20
N SER A 73 9.73 -8.13 -0.43
CA SER A 73 9.89 -8.98 -1.61
C SER A 73 9.58 -8.23 -2.91
N LEU A 74 8.56 -7.35 -2.92
CA LEU A 74 8.22 -6.51 -4.07
C LEU A 74 9.28 -5.43 -4.32
N LEU A 75 9.78 -4.80 -3.25
CA LEU A 75 10.88 -3.84 -3.36
C LEU A 75 12.14 -4.51 -3.92
N ALA A 76 12.51 -5.67 -3.36
CA ALA A 76 13.69 -6.41 -3.78
C ALA A 76 13.58 -6.96 -5.21
N SER A 77 12.37 -7.23 -5.73
CA SER A 77 12.19 -7.64 -7.12
C SER A 77 12.43 -6.50 -8.11
N VAL A 78 12.33 -5.25 -7.67
CA VAL A 78 12.76 -4.08 -8.45
C VAL A 78 14.26 -3.86 -8.25
N SER A 79 14.69 -3.71 -6.99
CA SER A 79 16.09 -3.64 -6.60
C SER A 79 16.26 -3.88 -5.09
N PRO A 80 17.20 -4.74 -4.66
CA PRO A 80 17.52 -4.90 -3.24
C PRO A 80 17.95 -3.61 -2.53
N THR A 81 18.47 -2.60 -3.24
CA THR A 81 18.81 -1.29 -2.65
C THR A 81 17.60 -0.52 -2.12
N LEU A 82 16.40 -0.79 -2.63
CA LEU A 82 15.16 -0.23 -2.10
C LEU A 82 14.86 -0.73 -0.67
N LEU A 83 15.59 -1.75 -0.20
CA LEU A 83 15.51 -2.25 1.16
C LEU A 83 16.28 -1.42 2.19
N LEU A 84 17.09 -0.45 1.76
CA LEU A 84 17.88 0.37 2.67
C LEU A 84 16.99 1.17 3.62
N SER A 85 17.42 1.25 4.89
CA SER A 85 16.80 2.13 5.88
C SER A 85 16.93 3.61 5.46
N ALA A 86 16.23 4.51 6.15
CA ALA A 86 16.35 5.95 5.90
C ALA A 86 17.76 6.50 6.21
N THR A 87 18.48 5.86 7.12
CA THR A 87 19.84 6.22 7.53
C THR A 87 20.76 4.99 7.44
N PRO A 88 21.07 4.53 6.22
CA PRO A 88 21.84 3.32 6.03
C PRO A 88 23.31 3.58 6.35
N ASP A 89 23.97 2.63 7.02
CA ASP A 89 25.43 2.64 7.14
C ASP A 89 26.07 2.13 5.82
N VAL A 90 27.36 2.44 5.64
CA VAL A 90 28.14 2.04 4.45
C VAL A 90 28.07 0.53 4.21
N GLY A 91 28.09 -0.27 5.27
CA GLY A 91 27.98 -1.70 5.15
C GLY A 91 26.64 -2.12 4.54
N SER A 92 25.53 -1.59 5.07
CA SER A 92 24.19 -1.86 4.55
C SER A 92 24.06 -1.49 3.07
N ILE A 93 24.63 -0.34 2.68
CA ILE A 93 24.70 0.10 1.27
C ILE A 93 25.45 -0.92 0.41
N LEU A 94 26.66 -1.32 0.82
CA LEU A 94 27.47 -2.30 0.09
C LEU A 94 26.75 -3.66 -0.02
N LYS A 95 26.08 -4.10 1.05
CA LYS A 95 25.36 -5.38 1.06
C LYS A 95 24.16 -5.36 0.12
N PHE A 96 23.32 -4.32 0.17
CA PHE A 96 22.11 -4.24 -0.65
C PHE A 96 22.37 -3.81 -2.10
N SER A 97 23.50 -3.17 -2.40
CA SER A 97 23.91 -2.92 -3.79
C SER A 97 24.52 -4.14 -4.48
N GLY A 98 24.82 -5.20 -3.73
CA GLY A 98 25.59 -6.33 -4.23
C GLY A 98 27.06 -6.00 -4.52
N ALA A 99 27.51 -4.78 -4.19
CA ALA A 99 28.85 -4.32 -4.47
C ALA A 99 29.89 -5.08 -3.64
N THR A 100 31.03 -5.35 -4.28
CA THR A 100 32.17 -5.99 -3.65
C THR A 100 33.32 -4.97 -3.62
N ALA A 101 33.86 -4.67 -2.45
CA ALA A 101 34.95 -3.71 -2.29
C ALA A 101 36.11 -4.35 -1.52
N PRO A 102 37.33 -4.42 -2.09
CA PRO A 102 38.51 -4.88 -1.38
C PRO A 102 38.74 -4.05 -0.12
N GLY A 103 38.99 -4.70 1.02
CA GLY A 103 39.29 -4.05 2.30
C GLY A 103 38.09 -3.63 3.15
N PHE A 104 36.85 -3.75 2.65
CA PHE A 104 35.66 -3.62 3.49
C PHE A 104 35.17 -5.01 3.93
N ASN A 105 35.19 -5.26 5.24
CA ASN A 105 34.44 -6.37 5.82
C ASN A 105 32.96 -6.11 5.54
N ARG A 106 32.37 -6.82 4.56
CA ARG A 106 30.93 -6.75 4.27
C ARG A 106 30.20 -7.02 5.59
N PRO A 107 29.24 -6.18 6.03
CA PRO A 107 28.49 -6.52 7.22
C PRO A 107 27.84 -7.88 7.03
N ASP A 108 27.86 -8.67 8.11
CA ASP A 108 27.09 -9.89 8.16
C ASP A 108 25.62 -9.53 7.88
N ALA A 109 24.94 -10.37 7.11
CA ALA A 109 23.54 -10.17 6.76
C ALA A 109 22.65 -9.95 7.99
N VAL A 110 23.07 -10.43 9.17
CA VAL A 110 22.38 -10.24 10.45
C VAL A 110 22.54 -8.83 11.05
N THR A 111 23.48 -8.03 10.54
CA THR A 111 23.77 -6.66 11.03
C THR A 111 23.29 -5.55 10.09
N VAL A 112 22.71 -5.93 8.96
CA VAL A 112 22.25 -5.00 7.93
C VAL A 112 21.02 -4.24 8.41
N LYS A 113 21.04 -2.92 8.25
CA LYS A 113 19.90 -2.04 8.52
C LYS A 113 18.99 -2.00 7.30
N SER A 114 17.92 -2.78 7.36
CA SER A 114 16.82 -2.69 6.40
C SER A 114 15.77 -1.68 6.84
N LEU A 115 14.93 -1.23 5.90
CA LEU A 115 13.78 -0.41 6.24
C LEU A 115 12.79 -1.13 7.16
N ASP A 116 12.02 -0.36 7.90
CA ASP A 116 10.92 -0.88 8.69
C ASP A 116 9.69 -1.24 7.82
N ALA A 117 8.73 -1.91 8.44
CA ALA A 117 7.55 -2.42 7.75
C ALA A 117 6.64 -1.30 7.20
N GLY A 118 6.41 -0.23 7.95
CA GLY A 118 5.58 0.91 7.53
C GLY A 118 6.21 1.65 6.35
N LYS A 119 7.52 1.92 6.43
CA LYS A 119 8.31 2.49 5.33
C LYS A 119 8.32 1.59 4.10
N SER A 120 8.17 0.27 4.26
CA SER A 120 8.07 -0.64 3.10
C SER A 120 6.81 -0.40 2.31
N ILE A 121 5.70 -0.14 3.01
CA ILE A 121 4.44 0.22 2.36
C ILE A 121 4.53 1.61 1.73
N GLU A 122 5.06 2.60 2.43
CA GLU A 122 5.26 3.96 1.87
C GLU A 122 6.09 3.93 0.57
N ARG A 123 7.19 3.16 0.57
CA ARG A 123 8.06 3.05 -0.61
C ARG A 123 7.38 2.30 -1.75
N LEU A 124 6.56 1.28 -1.47
CA LEU A 124 5.75 0.63 -2.50
C LEU A 124 4.68 1.55 -3.08
N LYS A 125 4.07 2.42 -2.26
CA LYS A 125 3.13 3.45 -2.74
C LYS A 125 3.83 4.41 -3.71
N GLN A 126 5.03 4.87 -3.37
CA GLN A 126 5.85 5.72 -4.26
C GLN A 126 6.17 5.03 -5.60
N LEU A 127 6.33 3.70 -5.59
CA LEU A 127 6.57 2.90 -6.80
C LEU A 127 5.29 2.46 -7.52
N LYS A 128 4.10 2.85 -7.05
CA LYS A 128 2.80 2.37 -7.58
C LYS A 128 2.70 0.83 -7.58
N MET A 129 3.29 0.19 -6.57
CA MET A 129 3.36 -1.26 -6.37
C MET A 129 2.75 -1.70 -5.03
N ALA A 130 1.73 -0.98 -4.56
CA ALA A 130 0.97 -1.34 -3.38
C ALA A 130 -0.52 -1.45 -3.73
N PRO A 131 -1.28 -2.34 -3.06
CA PRO A 131 -2.73 -2.21 -3.07
C PRO A 131 -3.14 -0.96 -2.27
N PRO A 132 -4.43 -0.55 -2.34
CA PRO A 132 -4.98 0.43 -1.42
C PRO A 132 -4.60 0.08 0.02
N TRP A 133 -4.13 1.08 0.77
CA TRP A 133 -3.64 0.91 2.13
C TRP A 133 -4.02 2.10 3.00
N LEU A 134 -4.96 1.84 3.90
CA LEU A 134 -5.58 2.78 4.82
C LEU A 134 -4.72 2.96 6.07
N PRO A 135 -4.81 4.12 6.76
CA PRO A 135 -4.13 4.32 8.04
C PRO A 135 -4.46 3.24 9.08
N ALA A 136 -5.70 2.74 9.09
CA ALA A 136 -6.16 1.67 9.98
C ALA A 136 -5.45 0.31 9.73
N ASP A 137 -4.94 0.08 8.52
CA ASP A 137 -4.25 -1.16 8.17
C ASP A 137 -2.91 -1.31 8.89
N ASN A 138 -2.36 -0.21 9.41
CA ASN A 138 -1.18 -0.23 10.28
C ASN A 138 -1.38 -1.06 11.56
N ALA A 139 -2.62 -1.44 11.87
CA ALA A 139 -2.94 -2.43 12.90
C ALA A 139 -2.12 -3.73 12.74
N VAL A 140 -1.77 -4.16 11.52
CA VAL A 140 -0.93 -5.35 11.31
C VAL A 140 0.44 -5.22 11.97
N PHE A 141 1.01 -4.01 11.97
CA PHE A 141 2.33 -3.75 12.55
C PHE A 141 2.24 -3.55 14.06
N TRP A 142 1.15 -2.95 14.56
CA TRP A 142 0.92 -2.82 15.99
C TRP A 142 0.74 -4.18 16.66
N VAL A 143 -0.07 -5.06 16.06
CA VAL A 143 -0.28 -6.44 16.54
C VAL A 143 1.04 -7.22 16.54
N ARG A 144 1.84 -7.10 15.47
CA ARG A 144 3.18 -7.71 15.39
C ARG A 144 4.10 -7.20 16.50
N ASN A 145 4.14 -5.89 16.71
CA ASN A 145 5.01 -5.27 17.70
C ASN A 145 4.61 -5.64 19.14
N GLY A 146 3.30 -5.66 19.43
CA GLY A 146 2.78 -6.10 20.72
C GLY A 146 3.18 -7.54 21.04
N SER A 147 3.01 -8.46 20.08
CA SER A 147 3.43 -9.84 20.25
C SER A 147 4.96 -9.97 20.37
N ALA A 148 5.73 -9.37 19.47
CA ALA A 148 7.19 -9.52 19.41
C ALA A 148 7.93 -8.91 20.60
N HIS A 149 7.49 -7.74 21.08
CA HIS A 149 8.22 -6.97 22.09
C HIS A 149 7.64 -7.10 23.49
N MET A 150 6.34 -7.36 23.60
CA MET A 150 5.64 -7.38 24.88
C MET A 150 5.01 -8.74 25.19
N GLY A 151 4.97 -9.67 24.23
CA GLY A 151 4.30 -10.96 24.41
C GLY A 151 2.80 -10.82 24.66
N VAL A 152 2.16 -9.80 24.08
CA VAL A 152 0.72 -9.54 24.26
C VAL A 152 -0.03 -9.54 22.94
N VAL A 153 -1.28 -9.99 22.98
CA VAL A 153 -2.19 -9.98 21.83
C VAL A 153 -3.62 -9.76 22.30
N ASP A 154 -4.31 -8.81 21.65
CA ASP A 154 -5.76 -8.68 21.74
C ASP A 154 -6.41 -9.41 20.56
N GLN A 155 -7.33 -10.33 20.83
CA GLN A 155 -7.91 -11.19 19.81
C GLN A 155 -8.74 -10.41 18.78
N ASN A 156 -9.45 -9.36 19.21
CA ASN A 156 -10.25 -8.55 18.29
C ASN A 156 -9.36 -7.76 17.34
N THR A 157 -8.29 -7.15 17.85
CA THR A 157 -7.31 -6.42 17.05
C THR A 157 -6.59 -7.36 16.08
N LEU A 158 -6.22 -8.58 16.52
CA LEU A 158 -5.65 -9.61 15.65
C LEU A 158 -6.61 -9.96 14.49
N ARG A 159 -7.88 -10.23 14.79
CA ARG A 159 -8.89 -10.55 13.76
C ARG A 159 -9.05 -9.43 12.75
N SER A 160 -9.07 -8.18 13.21
CA SER A 160 -9.14 -7.00 12.34
C SER A 160 -7.89 -6.86 11.47
N ALA A 161 -6.70 -7.18 12.00
CA ALA A 161 -5.44 -7.12 11.26
C ALA A 161 -5.28 -8.21 10.18
N VAL A 162 -6.00 -9.33 10.27
CA VAL A 162 -5.92 -10.39 9.24
C VAL A 162 -6.43 -9.91 7.88
N ARG A 163 -7.47 -9.07 7.85
CA ARG A 163 -8.07 -8.57 6.60
C ARG A 163 -7.07 -7.82 5.72
N PRO A 164 -6.42 -6.72 6.17
CA PRO A 164 -5.42 -6.02 5.36
C PRO A 164 -4.21 -6.89 5.03
N MET A 165 -3.82 -7.83 5.91
CA MET A 165 -2.76 -8.79 5.58
C MET A 165 -3.15 -9.71 4.41
N VAL A 166 -4.38 -10.24 4.40
CA VAL A 166 -4.89 -11.08 3.31
C VAL A 166 -5.01 -10.27 2.02
N ARG A 167 -5.54 -9.03 2.08
CA ARG A 167 -5.61 -8.13 0.90
C ARG A 167 -4.22 -7.89 0.30
N PHE A 168 -3.24 -7.58 1.15
CA PHE A 168 -1.87 -7.35 0.71
C PHE A 168 -1.21 -8.62 0.14
N ALA A 169 -1.43 -9.76 0.78
CA ALA A 169 -0.93 -11.05 0.31
C ALA A 169 -1.54 -11.46 -1.05
N GLU A 170 -2.84 -11.22 -1.26
CA GLU A 170 -3.51 -11.43 -2.53
C GLU A 170 -2.95 -10.54 -3.64
N PHE A 171 -2.69 -9.27 -3.35
CA PHE A 171 -2.03 -8.35 -4.28
C PHE A 171 -0.65 -8.89 -4.69
N VAL A 172 0.20 -9.24 -3.72
CA VAL A 172 1.55 -9.77 -3.99
C VAL A 172 1.47 -11.08 -4.77
N ARG A 173 0.52 -11.96 -4.44
CA ARG A 173 0.30 -13.22 -5.15
C ARG A 173 0.01 -12.98 -6.65
N ARG A 174 -0.87 -12.03 -6.96
CA ARG A 174 -1.22 -11.66 -8.34
C ARG A 174 -0.02 -11.03 -9.06
N HIS A 175 0.73 -10.17 -8.38
CA HIS A 175 1.95 -9.56 -8.92
C HIS A 175 2.97 -10.62 -9.39
N TYR A 176 3.18 -11.66 -8.58
CA TYR A 176 4.08 -12.78 -8.93
C TYR A 176 3.44 -13.83 -9.87
N GLY A 177 2.22 -13.61 -10.36
CA GLY A 177 1.52 -14.52 -11.27
C GLY A 177 1.28 -15.93 -10.71
N ARG A 178 1.17 -16.08 -9.38
CA ARG A 178 1.04 -17.41 -8.74
C ARG A 178 -0.43 -17.81 -8.59
N PRO A 179 -0.82 -19.05 -8.93
CA PRO A 179 -2.17 -19.52 -8.69
C PRO A 179 -2.43 -19.68 -7.18
N ALA A 180 -3.68 -19.45 -6.78
CA ALA A 180 -4.09 -19.27 -5.39
C ALA A 180 -3.95 -20.56 -4.55
N ASP A 181 -4.43 -21.67 -5.09
CA ASP A 181 -4.30 -23.04 -4.57
C ASP A 181 -2.85 -23.42 -4.19
N ARG A 182 -1.86 -23.03 -4.99
CA ARG A 182 -0.43 -23.31 -4.72
C ARG A 182 0.20 -22.30 -3.76
N TRP A 183 -0.40 -21.13 -3.60
CA TRP A 183 0.12 -20.07 -2.76
C TRP A 183 -0.40 -20.21 -1.32
N TRP A 184 -1.71 -20.14 -1.13
CA TRP A 184 -2.38 -20.32 0.15
C TRP A 184 -2.47 -21.78 0.59
N GLY A 185 -2.38 -22.72 -0.37
CA GLY A 185 -2.63 -24.14 -0.11
C GLY A 185 -4.12 -24.44 -0.17
N ALA A 186 -4.46 -25.68 -0.54
CA ALA A 186 -5.84 -26.12 -0.74
C ALA A 186 -6.77 -25.83 0.45
N GLU A 187 -6.24 -25.88 1.68
CA GLU A 187 -7.03 -25.71 2.92
C GLU A 187 -7.35 -24.25 3.25
N LEU A 188 -6.53 -23.30 2.79
CA LEU A 188 -6.64 -21.87 3.17
C LEU A 188 -7.11 -20.99 2.02
N ASP A 189 -7.09 -21.50 0.80
CA ASP A 189 -7.39 -20.72 -0.40
C ASP A 189 -8.80 -20.11 -0.37
N GLU A 190 -9.81 -20.95 -0.09
CA GLU A 190 -11.21 -20.49 -0.01
C GLU A 190 -11.41 -19.45 1.10
N LEU A 191 -10.73 -19.62 2.24
CA LEU A 191 -10.82 -18.69 3.36
C LEU A 191 -10.16 -17.34 3.02
N ALA A 192 -8.96 -17.36 2.45
CA ALA A 192 -8.26 -16.15 2.02
C ALA A 192 -9.09 -15.39 0.96
N HIS A 193 -9.64 -16.12 -0.01
CA HIS A 193 -10.50 -15.56 -1.05
C HIS A 193 -11.80 -14.99 -0.46
N GLY A 194 -12.42 -15.69 0.50
CA GLY A 194 -13.59 -15.21 1.24
C GLY A 194 -13.33 -13.90 1.97
N ILE A 195 -12.22 -13.80 2.70
CA ILE A 195 -11.83 -12.58 3.41
C ILE A 195 -11.57 -11.42 2.44
N ALA A 196 -10.84 -11.66 1.35
CA ALA A 196 -10.53 -10.63 0.37
C ALA A 196 -11.78 -10.12 -0.37
N ARG A 197 -12.73 -11.01 -0.70
CA ARG A 197 -14.01 -10.61 -1.32
C ARG A 197 -14.90 -9.85 -0.37
N ALA A 198 -15.03 -10.32 0.88
CA ALA A 198 -15.90 -9.68 1.87
C ALA A 198 -15.53 -8.22 2.11
N GLU A 199 -14.26 -7.84 1.95
CA GLU A 199 -13.82 -6.46 2.07
C GLU A 199 -14.26 -5.58 0.90
N VAL A 200 -14.15 -6.08 -0.34
CA VAL A 200 -14.65 -5.38 -1.53
C VAL A 200 -16.16 -5.23 -1.45
N GLU A 201 -16.87 -6.32 -1.14
CA GLU A 201 -18.33 -6.34 -0.96
C GLU A 201 -18.76 -5.37 0.14
N GLN A 202 -18.06 -5.36 1.29
CA GLN A 202 -18.36 -4.41 2.37
C GLN A 202 -18.16 -2.95 1.95
N SER A 203 -17.11 -2.65 1.19
CA SER A 203 -16.87 -1.29 0.67
C SER A 203 -17.97 -0.88 -0.32
N GLU A 204 -18.35 -1.76 -1.24
CA GLU A 204 -19.46 -1.53 -2.17
C GLU A 204 -20.79 -1.28 -1.46
N GLU A 205 -21.11 -2.08 -0.42
CA GLU A 205 -22.31 -1.89 0.41
C GLU A 205 -22.31 -0.52 1.11
N ILE A 206 -21.19 -0.13 1.72
CA ILE A 206 -21.03 1.17 2.39
C ILE A 206 -21.23 2.31 1.38
N VAL A 207 -20.59 2.23 0.21
CA VAL A 207 -20.70 3.24 -0.85
C VAL A 207 -22.13 3.32 -1.37
N HIS A 208 -22.80 2.20 -1.62
CA HIS A 208 -24.21 2.19 -2.00
C HIS A 208 -25.10 2.86 -0.96
N ALA A 209 -24.88 2.59 0.33
CA ALA A 209 -25.61 3.23 1.41
C ALA A 209 -25.35 4.75 1.47
N LYS A 210 -24.08 5.18 1.33
CA LYS A 210 -23.69 6.59 1.27
C LYS A 210 -24.34 7.32 0.08
N ILE A 211 -24.34 6.69 -1.10
CA ILE A 211 -24.99 7.22 -2.31
C ILE A 211 -26.51 7.32 -2.12
N ALA A 212 -27.14 6.32 -1.52
CA ALA A 212 -28.58 6.34 -1.23
C ALA A 212 -28.94 7.47 -0.25
N ALA A 213 -28.15 7.64 0.82
CA ALA A 213 -28.31 8.71 1.79
C ALA A 213 -28.08 10.10 1.16
N ALA A 214 -27.07 10.25 0.29
CA ALA A 214 -26.84 11.49 -0.46
C ALA A 214 -28.00 11.84 -1.41
N LYS A 215 -28.57 10.84 -2.11
CA LYS A 215 -29.76 11.01 -2.95
C LYS A 215 -30.97 11.47 -2.13
N LEU A 216 -31.16 10.93 -0.92
CA LEU A 216 -32.24 11.36 -0.02
C LEU A 216 -32.03 12.81 0.43
N ARG A 217 -30.84 13.17 0.93
CA ARG A 217 -30.49 14.54 1.33
C ARG A 217 -30.70 15.55 0.21
N LEU A 218 -30.36 15.20 -1.03
CA LEU A 218 -30.61 16.06 -2.19
C LEU A 218 -32.10 16.31 -2.44
N ARG A 219 -32.95 15.28 -2.29
CA ARG A 219 -34.40 15.43 -2.45
C ARG A 219 -34.96 16.36 -1.38
N GLU A 220 -34.58 16.14 -0.11
CA GLU A 220 -35.00 16.98 1.01
C GLU A 220 -34.53 18.43 0.83
N LEU A 221 -33.28 18.63 0.40
CA LEU A 221 -32.76 19.95 0.07
C LEU A 221 -33.58 20.61 -1.05
N ARG A 222 -33.89 19.88 -2.14
CA ARG A 222 -34.71 20.41 -3.24
C ARG A 222 -36.13 20.78 -2.80
N GLU A 223 -36.74 19.96 -1.95
CA GLU A 223 -38.10 20.21 -1.42
C GLU A 223 -38.14 21.43 -0.49
N SER A 224 -37.04 21.70 0.24
CA SER A 224 -36.94 22.87 1.11
C SER A 224 -36.65 24.20 0.36
N LEU A 225 -36.23 24.14 -0.89
CA LEU A 225 -35.90 25.31 -1.71
C LEU A 225 -37.11 25.76 -2.56
N PRO A 226 -37.29 27.09 -2.79
CA PRO A 226 -38.29 27.56 -3.75
C PRO A 226 -38.00 26.99 -5.14
N ALA A 227 -39.03 26.43 -5.80
CA ALA A 227 -38.88 25.77 -7.10
C ALA A 227 -38.25 26.66 -8.18
N SER A 228 -38.46 27.98 -8.09
CA SER A 228 -37.90 28.97 -9.03
C SER A 228 -36.40 29.22 -8.85
N SER A 229 -35.81 28.92 -7.68
CA SER A 229 -34.41 29.20 -7.36
C SER A 229 -33.57 27.96 -7.06
N ALA A 230 -34.20 26.80 -6.86
CA ALA A 230 -33.53 25.56 -6.46
C ALA A 230 -32.33 25.22 -7.37
N GLU A 231 -32.53 25.19 -8.69
CA GLU A 231 -31.45 24.84 -9.63
C GLU A 231 -30.28 25.84 -9.60
N THR A 232 -30.57 27.14 -9.49
CA THR A 232 -29.55 28.17 -9.38
C THR A 232 -28.72 28.01 -8.12
N ILE A 233 -29.35 27.68 -6.99
CA ILE A 233 -28.67 27.46 -5.71
C ILE A 233 -27.80 26.21 -5.78
N LEU A 234 -28.33 25.08 -6.29
CA LEU A 234 -27.56 23.84 -6.40
C LEU A 234 -26.35 23.98 -7.34
N LYS A 235 -26.52 24.69 -8.48
CA LYS A 235 -25.39 25.02 -9.36
C LYS A 235 -24.35 25.91 -8.69
N ALA A 236 -24.77 26.88 -7.88
CA ALA A 236 -23.85 27.74 -7.15
C ALA A 236 -23.05 26.99 -6.08
N MET A 237 -23.56 25.86 -5.58
CA MET A 237 -22.87 24.97 -4.64
C MET A 237 -21.90 24.01 -5.35
N SER A 238 -22.24 23.57 -6.57
CA SER A 238 -21.46 22.64 -7.39
C SER A 238 -19.98 23.07 -7.52
N GLY A 239 -19.07 22.11 -7.41
CA GLY A 239 -17.62 22.36 -7.52
C GLY A 239 -17.00 23.11 -6.33
N ARG A 240 -17.75 23.39 -5.25
CA ARG A 240 -17.14 23.91 -4.02
C ARG A 240 -16.50 22.79 -3.21
N SER A 241 -15.23 22.96 -2.89
CA SER A 241 -14.56 22.15 -1.87
C SER A 241 -15.01 22.58 -0.47
N ARG A 242 -15.25 21.62 0.43
CA ARG A 242 -15.50 21.88 1.85
C ARG A 242 -14.20 21.83 2.65
N THR A 243 -13.16 21.19 2.11
CA THR A 243 -11.87 21.04 2.76
C THR A 243 -10.80 21.86 2.05
N PHE A 244 -9.99 22.61 2.79
CA PHE A 244 -8.83 23.29 2.21
C PHE A 244 -7.75 22.25 1.95
N ILE A 245 -7.51 21.92 0.68
CA ILE A 245 -6.52 20.92 0.25
C ILE A 245 -5.77 21.47 -0.95
N GLU A 246 -4.48 21.11 -1.03
CA GLU A 246 -3.55 21.62 -2.04
C GLU A 246 -3.87 21.10 -3.46
N HIS A 247 -4.46 19.91 -3.58
CA HIS A 247 -4.76 19.29 -4.87
C HIS A 247 -6.18 18.70 -4.89
N ASP A 248 -7.04 19.27 -5.72
CA ASP A 248 -8.37 18.75 -6.03
C ASP A 248 -8.69 18.87 -7.52
N GLU A 249 -9.54 17.96 -8.01
CA GLU A 249 -9.99 17.92 -9.39
C GLU A 249 -11.51 17.76 -9.48
N ASP A 250 -12.12 18.39 -10.48
CA ASP A 250 -13.56 18.34 -10.69
C ASP A 250 -14.00 16.97 -11.22
N GLN A 251 -14.92 16.30 -10.52
CA GLN A 251 -15.48 15.02 -10.93
C GLN A 251 -17.00 14.98 -10.81
N LYS A 252 -17.67 14.22 -11.68
CA LYS A 252 -19.13 14.08 -11.62
C LYS A 252 -19.53 13.22 -10.42
N CYS A 253 -20.36 13.78 -9.54
CA CYS A 253 -20.85 13.06 -8.38
C CYS A 253 -21.76 11.88 -8.78
N PRO A 254 -21.48 10.64 -8.33
CA PRO A 254 -22.28 9.46 -8.67
C PRO A 254 -23.68 9.47 -8.03
N ALA A 255 -23.90 10.28 -6.99
CA ALA A 255 -25.20 10.39 -6.35
C ALA A 255 -26.14 11.39 -7.04
N CYS A 256 -25.64 12.57 -7.41
CA CYS A 256 -26.46 13.70 -7.86
C CYS A 256 -26.18 14.22 -9.26
N GLY A 257 -25.06 13.84 -9.87
CA GLY A 257 -24.64 14.28 -11.22
C GLY A 257 -24.01 15.68 -11.28
N TYR A 258 -24.03 16.47 -10.20
CA TYR A 258 -23.30 17.73 -10.12
C TYR A 258 -21.80 17.51 -9.95
N THR A 259 -21.01 18.56 -10.15
CA THR A 259 -19.57 18.53 -9.91
C THR A 259 -19.28 18.45 -8.41
N GLY A 260 -18.53 17.43 -8.01
CA GLY A 260 -17.84 17.34 -6.74
C GLY A 260 -16.32 17.43 -6.94
N LYS A 261 -15.58 17.29 -5.84
CA LYS A 261 -14.13 17.37 -5.79
C LYS A 261 -13.53 16.00 -5.50
N ALA A 262 -12.74 15.50 -6.42
CA ALA A 262 -11.80 14.41 -6.17
C ALA A 262 -10.55 15.01 -5.55
N ILE A 263 -10.09 14.44 -4.44
CA ILE A 263 -9.01 14.95 -3.62
C ILE A 263 -7.94 13.88 -3.55
N GLY A 264 -6.68 14.29 -3.63
CA GLY A 264 -5.60 13.33 -3.75
C GLY A 264 -4.22 13.89 -3.45
N VAL A 265 -3.23 13.07 -3.80
CA VAL A 265 -1.81 13.44 -3.74
C VAL A 265 -1.22 13.40 -5.14
N ILE A 266 -0.33 14.33 -5.47
CA ILE A 266 0.41 14.27 -6.73
C ILE A 266 1.34 13.06 -6.68
N LEU A 267 1.20 12.18 -7.67
CA LEU A 267 2.01 10.98 -7.85
C LEU A 267 3.22 11.24 -8.74
N GLU A 268 3.06 12.08 -9.76
CA GLU A 268 4.04 12.29 -10.82
C GLU A 268 3.82 13.62 -11.52
N TYR A 269 4.92 14.29 -11.87
CA TYR A 269 4.94 15.44 -12.78
C TYR A 269 5.48 14.96 -14.13
N GLY A 270 4.72 15.20 -15.19
CA GLY A 270 5.08 14.95 -16.58
C GLY A 270 5.32 16.26 -17.32
N ILE A 271 6.18 16.20 -18.34
CA ILE A 271 6.45 17.31 -19.25
C ILE A 271 6.10 16.85 -20.65
N ASP A 272 5.17 17.53 -21.31
CA ASP A 272 5.02 17.42 -22.75
C ASP A 272 5.60 18.68 -23.41
N ALA A 273 6.72 18.49 -24.11
CA ALA A 273 7.37 19.54 -24.88
C ALA A 273 6.85 19.45 -26.32
N ASP A 274 5.75 20.14 -26.59
CA ASP A 274 5.15 20.11 -27.91
C ASP A 274 6.09 20.81 -28.91
N HIS A 275 6.58 20.05 -29.89
CA HIS A 275 7.72 20.44 -30.73
C HIS A 275 7.43 21.58 -31.73
N TYR A 276 6.19 22.06 -31.81
CA TYR A 276 5.76 22.97 -32.89
C TYR A 276 5.60 24.43 -32.48
N ASP A 277 5.27 24.76 -31.22
CA ASP A 277 5.01 26.15 -30.77
C ASP A 277 5.92 26.62 -29.62
N GLY A 278 6.85 25.80 -29.13
CA GLY A 278 7.83 26.19 -28.11
C GLY A 278 7.25 26.41 -26.70
N GLY A 279 5.96 26.11 -26.49
CA GLY A 279 5.34 26.03 -25.18
C GLY A 279 5.63 24.67 -24.52
N VAL A 280 5.98 24.69 -23.24
CA VAL A 280 6.08 23.47 -22.42
C VAL A 280 4.77 23.35 -21.64
N THR A 281 4.07 22.23 -21.78
CA THR A 281 2.89 21.92 -20.97
C THR A 281 3.28 20.93 -19.89
N TYR A 282 3.04 21.30 -18.64
CA TYR A 282 3.23 20.43 -17.50
C TYR A 282 1.92 19.70 -17.22
N TYR A 283 2.03 18.40 -17.00
CA TYR A 283 0.92 17.57 -16.58
C TYR A 283 1.24 17.00 -15.21
N SER A 284 0.26 16.98 -14.32
CA SER A 284 0.37 16.33 -13.04
C SER A 284 -0.59 15.16 -13.00
N ARG A 285 -0.13 14.02 -12.45
CA ARG A 285 -0.97 12.86 -12.18
C ARG A 285 -1.31 12.82 -10.71
N MET A 286 -2.58 13.00 -10.38
CA MET A 286 -3.09 12.91 -9.01
C MET A 286 -3.64 11.51 -8.71
N GLY A 287 -3.23 10.92 -7.59
CA GLY A 287 -3.84 9.72 -7.02
C GLY A 287 -4.98 10.12 -6.09
N VAL A 288 -6.21 9.77 -6.44
CA VAL A 288 -7.43 10.16 -5.71
C VAL A 288 -7.58 9.30 -4.46
N THR A 289 -7.57 9.96 -3.30
CA THR A 289 -7.72 9.32 -1.99
C THR A 289 -9.08 9.58 -1.36
N HIS A 290 -9.79 10.61 -1.82
CA HIS A 290 -11.05 11.05 -1.24
C HIS A 290 -11.94 11.69 -2.32
N PHE A 291 -13.25 11.70 -2.12
CA PHE A 291 -14.17 12.48 -2.95
C PHE A 291 -15.26 13.13 -2.09
N GLU A 292 -15.59 14.37 -2.39
CA GLU A 292 -16.72 15.06 -1.79
C GLU A 292 -17.62 15.80 -2.77
N CYS A 293 -18.91 15.89 -2.43
CA CYS A 293 -19.87 16.69 -3.19
C CYS A 293 -20.62 17.63 -2.25
N SER A 294 -20.39 18.93 -2.41
CA SER A 294 -21.08 20.00 -1.67
C SER A 294 -22.60 20.04 -1.88
N VAL A 295 -23.12 19.47 -2.98
CA VAL A 295 -24.54 19.56 -3.36
C VAL A 295 -25.41 18.53 -2.65
N CYS A 296 -24.97 17.25 -2.63
CA CYS A 296 -25.72 16.16 -2.01
C CYS A 296 -25.03 15.61 -0.74
N ASP A 297 -23.92 16.25 -0.35
CA ASP A 297 -23.15 15.96 0.85
C ASP A 297 -22.58 14.52 0.86
N LEU A 298 -22.39 13.93 -0.33
CA LEU A 298 -21.70 12.64 -0.50
C LEU A 298 -20.23 12.81 -0.14
N GLU A 299 -19.71 11.88 0.66
CA GLU A 299 -18.32 11.85 1.09
C GLU A 299 -17.78 10.42 1.01
N LEU A 300 -16.75 10.22 0.20
CA LEU A 300 -16.01 8.98 0.05
C LEU A 300 -14.63 9.16 0.68
N THR A 301 -14.36 8.42 1.75
CA THR A 301 -13.29 8.75 2.70
C THR A 301 -11.94 8.12 2.37
N ASP A 302 -11.91 7.19 1.43
CA ASP A 302 -10.71 6.49 1.02
C ASP A 302 -10.77 6.01 -0.44
N GLU A 303 -9.61 5.56 -0.94
CA GLU A 303 -9.44 5.03 -2.30
C GLU A 303 -10.34 3.83 -2.61
N LEU A 304 -10.64 2.96 -1.62
CA LEU A 304 -11.53 1.81 -1.84
C LEU A 304 -12.95 2.29 -2.10
N GLU A 305 -13.43 3.26 -1.32
CA GLU A 305 -14.75 3.84 -1.54
C GLU A 305 -14.84 4.63 -2.85
N VAL A 306 -13.79 5.36 -3.23
CA VAL A 306 -13.70 6.06 -4.52
C VAL A 306 -13.79 5.06 -5.68
N MET A 307 -13.02 3.98 -5.62
CA MET A 307 -13.04 2.91 -6.61
C MET A 307 -14.41 2.20 -6.66
N ALA A 308 -14.99 1.85 -5.50
CA ALA A 308 -16.30 1.21 -5.40
C ALA A 308 -17.44 2.12 -5.90
N ALA A 309 -17.26 3.45 -5.86
CA ALA A 309 -18.19 4.42 -6.45
C ALA A 309 -18.04 4.56 -7.97
N GLY A 310 -17.07 3.88 -8.59
CA GLY A 310 -16.77 3.97 -10.02
C GLY A 310 -16.11 5.29 -10.43
N LEU A 311 -15.50 6.01 -9.50
CA LEU A 311 -14.72 7.21 -9.78
C LEU A 311 -13.28 6.83 -10.14
N PRO A 312 -12.58 7.65 -10.96
CA PRO A 312 -11.19 7.42 -11.27
C PRO A 312 -10.33 7.51 -10.00
N THR A 313 -9.41 6.55 -9.82
CA THR A 313 -8.41 6.56 -8.73
C THR A 313 -7.14 7.33 -9.13
N GLU A 314 -6.98 7.65 -10.42
CA GLU A 314 -5.90 8.49 -10.94
C GLU A 314 -6.48 9.49 -11.96
N ILE A 315 -6.06 10.75 -11.86
CA ILE A 315 -6.49 11.84 -12.75
C ILE A 315 -5.25 12.55 -13.28
N ASP A 316 -5.12 12.62 -14.61
CA ASP A 316 -4.14 13.47 -15.27
C ASP A 316 -4.76 14.86 -15.50
N TYR A 317 -4.07 15.92 -15.09
CA TYR A 317 -4.51 17.31 -15.28
C TYR A 317 -3.34 18.18 -15.76
N VAL A 318 -3.68 19.28 -16.44
CA VAL A 318 -2.69 20.28 -16.85
C VAL A 318 -2.35 21.12 -15.64
N ASP A 319 -1.08 21.16 -15.26
CA ASP A 319 -0.60 21.92 -14.12
C ASP A 319 -0.08 23.28 -14.60
N GLU A 320 -0.98 24.26 -14.70
CA GLU A 320 -0.66 25.61 -15.18
C GLU A 320 0.19 26.40 -14.16
N ASP A 321 0.12 26.03 -12.89
CA ASP A 321 0.82 26.70 -11.78
C ASP A 321 2.20 26.08 -11.49
N TYR A 322 2.55 24.97 -12.15
CA TYR A 322 3.85 24.34 -11.99
C TYR A 322 4.96 25.19 -12.62
N GLU A 323 5.67 25.94 -11.77
CA GLU A 323 6.94 26.56 -12.12
C GLU A 323 8.08 25.59 -11.76
N PRO A 324 8.80 25.00 -12.73
CA PRO A 324 9.96 24.17 -12.40
C PRO A 324 10.99 25.02 -11.66
N GLU A 325 11.48 24.54 -10.51
CA GLU A 325 12.61 25.18 -9.86
C GLU A 325 13.79 25.23 -10.84
N PRO A 326 14.42 26.41 -11.05
CA PRO A 326 15.54 26.52 -11.96
C PRO A 326 16.66 25.58 -11.49
N TRP A 327 17.15 24.75 -12.42
CA TRP A 327 18.28 23.86 -12.15
C TRP A 327 19.44 24.67 -11.57
N PRO A 328 20.00 24.29 -10.41
CA PRO A 328 21.16 24.98 -9.88
C PRO A 328 22.32 24.86 -10.86
N GLU A 329 22.88 26.00 -11.26
CA GLU A 329 24.07 26.11 -12.13
C GLU A 329 25.32 25.46 -11.50
#